data_AF-A0A834P989-F1
#
_entry.id   AF-A0A834P989-F1
#
_cell.length_a   1.000
_cell.length_b   1.000
_cell.length_c   1.000
_cell.angle_alpha   90.00
_cell.angle_beta   90.00
_cell.angle_gamma   90.00
#
_symmetry.space_group_name_H-M   'P 1'
#
loop_
_entity.id
_entity.type
_entity.pdbx_description
1 polymer ?
#
loop_
_entity_poly.entity_id
_entity_poly.type
_entity_poly.pdbx_seq_one_letter_code
_entity_poly.pdbx_strand_id
1 'polypeptide(L)'
;MGNWQLEVFKMSLYMAFPVIMFHYFNQPENFDEWVNKVKNEYYPKEDKEQRRMLEESIREHNRRIEQKQLEIMQRSINKNIS
;
A
#
# COMPACT_ATOMS: atom_id res chain seq x y z
N MET A 1 24.67 46.78 33.59
CA MET A 1 23.23 46.42 33.69
C MET A 1 22.80 45.61 32.46
N GLY A 2 23.42 44.46 32.16
CA GLY A 2 23.14 43.66 30.95
C GLY A 2 22.57 42.25 31.20
N ASN A 3 22.47 41.82 32.46
CA ASN A 3 22.10 40.45 32.78
C ASN A 3 20.62 40.14 32.50
N TRP A 4 19.72 41.09 32.77
CA TRP A 4 18.27 40.88 32.58
C TRP A 4 17.88 40.76 31.10
N GLN A 5 18.58 41.45 30.19
CA GLN A 5 18.33 41.34 28.75
C GLN A 5 18.68 39.94 28.23
N LEU A 6 19.74 39.34 28.78
CA LEU A 6 20.17 37.99 28.44
C LEU A 6 19.19 36.92 28.97
N GLU A 7 18.62 37.14 30.15
CA GLU A 7 17.60 36.26 30.73
C GLU A 7 16.29 36.30 29.95
N VAL A 8 15.83 37.49 29.56
CA VAL A 8 14.65 37.64 28.69
C VAL A 8 14.89 36.95 27.35
N PHE A 9 16.07 37.11 26.75
CA PHE A 9 16.41 36.42 25.50
C PHE A 9 16.37 34.89 25.64
N LYS A 10 16.93 34.33 26.72
CA LYS A 10 16.87 32.88 26.98
C LYS A 10 15.43 32.41 27.14
N MET A 11 14.60 33.12 27.89
CA MET A 11 13.19 32.77 28.08
C MET A 11 12.41 32.83 26.76
N SER A 12 12.64 33.86 25.94
CA SER A 12 12.05 33.93 24.60
C SER A 12 12.48 32.76 23.72
N LEU A 13 13.76 32.37 23.76
CA LEU A 13 14.25 31.22 23.02
C LEU A 13 13.61 29.91 23.50
N TYR A 14 13.51 29.69 24.82
CA TYR A 14 12.87 28.50 25.38
C TYR A 14 11.39 28.38 25.02
N MET A 15 10.66 29.50 24.93
CA MET A 15 9.25 29.51 24.56
C MET A 15 9.04 29.39 23.05
N ALA A 16 9.90 30.04 22.25
CA ALA A 16 9.81 30.00 20.79
C ALA A 16 10.30 28.67 20.21
N PHE A 17 11.30 28.04 20.82
CA PHE A 17 11.91 26.80 20.35
C PHE A 17 10.90 25.66 20.12
N PRO A 18 10.04 25.27 21.08
CA PRO A 18 9.08 24.19 20.86
C PRO A 18 8.03 24.53 19.80
N VAL A 19 7.65 25.81 19.67
CA VAL A 19 6.67 26.25 18.66
C VAL A 19 7.28 26.21 17.25
N ILE A 20 8.52 26.68 17.11
CA ILE A 20 9.26 26.62 15.84
C ILE A 20 9.52 25.17 15.45
N MET A 21 9.97 24.34 16.40
CA MET A 21 10.17 22.91 16.17
C MET A 21 8.87 22.22 15.78
N PHE A 22 7.76 22.50 16.46
CA PHE A 22 6.46 21.96 16.09
C PHE A 22 6.04 22.37 14.68
N HIS A 23 6.27 23.62 14.28
CA HIS A 23 5.93 24.08 12.94
C HIS A 23 6.81 23.44 11.86
N TYR A 24 8.09 23.22 12.14
CA TYR A 24 9.02 22.58 11.21
C TYR A 24 8.76 21.07 11.08
N PHE A 25 8.52 20.37 12.19
CA PHE A 25 8.33 18.91 12.19
C PHE A 25 6.91 18.46 11.84
N ASN A 26 5.89 19.32 12.01
CA ASN A 26 4.51 18.99 11.66
C ASN A 26 4.15 19.38 10.21
N GLN A 27 5.14 19.77 9.39
CA GLN A 27 4.91 19.95 7.96
C GLN A 27 4.66 18.58 7.31
N PRO A 28 3.51 18.38 6.63
CA PRO A 28 3.09 17.10 6.08
C PRO A 28 4.04 16.55 4.99
N GLU A 29 4.92 17.40 4.46
CA GLU A 29 5.85 17.08 3.37
C GLU A 29 6.85 15.97 3.74
N ASN A 30 7.37 15.96 4.99
CA ASN A 30 8.23 14.88 5.48
C ASN A 30 7.45 13.61 5.83
N PHE A 31 6.17 13.75 6.15
CA PHE A 31 5.31 12.62 6.52
C PHE A 31 4.90 11.82 5.29
N ASP A 32 4.60 12.49 4.18
CA ASP A 32 4.23 11.84 2.93
C ASP A 32 5.36 10.98 2.37
N GLU A 33 6.61 11.43 2.38
CA GLU A 33 7.73 10.60 1.93
C GLU A 33 7.92 9.35 2.79
N TRP A 34 7.83 9.47 4.11
CA TRP A 34 7.98 8.33 5.02
C TRP A 34 6.83 7.33 4.87
N VAL A 35 5.58 7.80 4.86
CA VAL A 35 4.40 6.93 4.70
C VAL A 35 4.41 6.27 3.32
N ASN A 36 4.77 7.00 2.27
CA ASN A 36 4.85 6.42 0.92
C ASN A 36 5.98 5.39 0.82
N LYS A 37 7.12 5.61 1.49
CA LYS A 37 8.21 4.64 1.55
C LYS A 37 7.79 3.36 2.27
N VAL A 38 7.21 3.46 3.47
CA VAL A 38 6.69 2.33 4.22
C VAL A 38 5.61 1.60 3.42
N LYS A 39 4.66 2.31 2.82
CA LYS A 39 3.63 1.72 1.97
C LYS A 39 4.21 0.94 0.80
N ASN A 40 5.21 1.48 0.10
CA ASN A 40 5.84 0.79 -1.02
C ASN A 40 6.69 -0.41 -0.60
N GLU A 41 7.24 -0.41 0.62
CA GLU A 41 8.05 -1.52 1.15
C GLU A 41 7.17 -2.70 1.60
N TYR A 42 6.05 -2.42 2.28
CA TYR A 42 5.12 -3.46 2.74
C TYR A 42 4.12 -3.91 1.66
N TYR A 43 3.74 -3.01 0.76
CA TYR A 43 2.85 -3.29 -0.37
C TYR A 43 3.59 -2.95 -1.66
N PRO A 44 4.44 -3.86 -2.16
CA PRO A 44 5.07 -3.66 -3.46
C PRO A 44 3.96 -3.39 -4.49
N LYS A 45 4.12 -2.32 -5.27
CA LYS A 45 3.17 -1.97 -6.32
C LYS A 45 3.02 -3.19 -7.22
N GLU A 46 1.84 -3.78 -7.26
CA GLU A 46 1.57 -4.97 -8.09
C GLU A 46 2.10 -4.71 -9.49
N ASP A 47 3.02 -5.56 -9.94
CA ASP A 47 3.50 -5.51 -11.31
C ASP A 47 2.31 -5.85 -12.22
N LYS A 48 2.02 -4.96 -13.16
CA LYS A 48 0.93 -5.13 -14.12
C LYS A 48 1.09 -6.45 -14.89
N GLU A 49 2.32 -6.88 -15.13
CA GLU A 49 2.60 -8.16 -15.79
C GLU A 49 2.30 -9.35 -14.87
N GLN A 50 2.64 -9.29 -13.58
CA GLN A 50 2.28 -10.35 -12.64
C GLN A 50 0.77 -10.51 -12.51
N ARG A 51 0.04 -9.40 -12.48
CA ARG A 51 -1.42 -9.42 -12.45
C ARG A 51 -2.01 -9.99 -13.74
N ARG A 52 -1.44 -9.63 -14.90
CA ARG A 52 -1.85 -10.20 -16.20
C ARG A 52 -1.61 -11.70 -16.27
N MET A 53 -0.44 -12.18 -15.84
CA MET A 53 -0.12 -13.61 -15.79
C MET A 53 -1.04 -14.38 -14.85
N LEU A 54 -1.41 -13.79 -13.70
CA LEU A 54 -2.35 -14.38 -12.75
C LEU A 54 -3.76 -14.50 -13.37
N GLU A 55 -4.26 -13.43 -14.00
CA GLU A 55 -5.55 -13.41 -14.67
C GLU A 55 -5.62 -14.43 -15.84
N GLU A 56 -4.55 -14.53 -16.63
CA GLU A 56 -4.43 -15.52 -17.71
C GLU A 56 -4.43 -16.96 -17.15
N SER A 57 -3.70 -17.21 -16.06
CA SER A 57 -3.63 -18.53 -15.40
C SER A 57 -4.99 -18.97 -14.84
N ILE A 58 -5.71 -18.04 -14.19
CA ILE A 58 -7.07 -18.30 -13.66
C ILE A 58 -8.03 -18.63 -14.82
N ARG A 59 -7.95 -17.86 -15.91
CA ARG A 59 -8.81 -18.07 -17.09
C ARG A 59 -8.56 -19.44 -17.72
N GLU A 60 -7.31 -19.84 -17.87
CA GLU A 60 -6.95 -21.15 -18.42
C GLU A 60 -7.43 -22.28 -17.51
N HIS A 61 -7.28 -22.14 -16.19
CA HIS A 61 -7.72 -23.13 -15.23
C HIS A 61 -9.25 -23.34 -15.30
N ASN A 62 -10.02 -22.26 -15.31
CA ASN A 62 -11.48 -22.31 -15.41
C ASN A 62 -11.93 -22.99 -16.71
N ARG A 63 -11.28 -22.67 -17.83
CA ARG A 63 -11.58 -23.29 -19.13
C ARG A 63 -11.34 -24.81 -19.11
N ARG A 64 -10.26 -25.27 -18.47
CA ARG A 64 -9.97 -26.70 -18.31
C ARG A 64 -11.00 -27.40 -17.42
N ILE A 65 -11.47 -26.74 -16.37
CA ILE A 65 -12.55 -27.27 -15.52
C ILE A 65 -13.84 -27.40 -16.33
N GLU A 66 -14.24 -26.37 -17.04
CA GLU A 66 -15.46 -26.36 -17.87
C GLU A 66 -15.45 -27.50 -18.91
N GLN A 67 -14.33 -27.68 -19.62
CA GLN A 67 -14.20 -28.76 -20.60
C GLN A 67 -14.37 -30.15 -19.97
N LYS A 68 -13.75 -30.39 -18.81
CA LYS A 68 -13.91 -31.66 -18.09
C LYS A 68 -15.35 -31.88 -17.65
N GLN A 69 -16.04 -30.84 -17.19
CA GLN A 69 -17.45 -30.94 -16.79
C GLN A 69 -18.34 -31.29 -18.00
N LEU A 70 -18.09 -30.67 -19.15
CA LEU A 70 -18.81 -30.97 -20.39
C LEU A 70 -18.58 -32.42 -20.85
N GLU A 71 -17.35 -32.93 -20.79
CA GLU A 71 -17.05 -34.32 -21.13
C GLU A 71 -17.74 -35.31 -20.20
N ILE A 72 -17.76 -35.04 -18.89
CA ILE A 72 -18.46 -35.87 -17.90
C ILE A 72 -19.96 -35.88 -18.18
N MET A 73 -20.55 -34.71 -18.48
CA MET A 73 -21.96 -34.58 -18.81
C MET A 73 -22.31 -35.30 -20.12
N GLN A 74 -21.47 -35.21 -21.14
CA GLN A 74 -21.67 -35.95 -22.39
C GLN A 74 -21.62 -37.46 -22.17
N ARG A 75 -20.71 -37.94 -21.31
CA ARG A 75 -20.62 -39.36 -20.95
C ARG A 75 -21.83 -39.84 -20.14
N SER A 76 -22.37 -39.04 -19.23
CA SER A 76 -23.56 -39.41 -18.46
C SER A 76 -24.82 -39.44 -19.34
N ILE A 77 -24.96 -38.49 -20.28
CA ILE A 77 -26.03 -38.48 -21.28
C ILE A 77 -25.95 -39.74 -22.16
N ASN A 78 -24.76 -40.06 -22.70
CA ASN A 78 -24.61 -41.21 -23.59
C ASN A 78 -24.89 -42.55 -22.88
N LYS A 79 -24.49 -42.68 -21.60
CA LYS A 79 -24.78 -43.87 -20.77
C LYS A 79 -26.25 -44.02 -20.39
N ASN A 80 -27.04 -42.94 -20.37
CA ASN A 80 -28.48 -42.99 -20.09
C ASN A 80 -29.32 -43.29 -21.34
N ILE A 81 -28.72 -43.21 -22.54
CA ILE A 81 -29.41 -43.43 -23.83
C ILE A 81 -29.10 -44.83 -24.41
N SER A 82 -27.98 -45.47 -24.01
CA SER A 82 -27.71 -46.91 -24.25
C SER A 82 -28.33 -47.78 -23.19
#